data_AF-A0AAW4USQ6-F1
#
_entry.id   AF-A0AAW4USQ6-F1
#
_cell.length_a   1.000
_cell.length_b   1.000
_cell.length_c   1.000
_cell.angle_alpha   90.00
_cell.angle_beta   90.00
_cell.angle_gamma   90.00
#
_symmetry.space_group_name_H-M   'P 1'
#
loop_
_entity.id
_entity.type
_entity.pdbx_description
1 polymer ?
#
loop_
_entity_poly.entity_id
_entity_poly.type
_entity_poly.pdbx_seq_one_letter_code
_entity_poly.pdbx_strand_id
1 'polypeptide(L)' 'VQLPHDWSVELDFDEKAGGASGYLPGGIGWYRKSFMIPASYKNQKVSLVFDGIYHKATIFLNGKEIAYHRYGYTSFET' A
#
# COMPACT_ATOMS: atom_id res chain seq x y z
N VAL A 1 -8.04 1.40 9.32
CA VAL A 1 -8.65 0.39 8.41
C VAL A 1 -8.01 -0.98 8.63
N GLN A 2 -8.75 -2.07 8.41
CA GLN A 2 -8.18 -3.42 8.30
C GLN A 2 -7.97 -3.73 6.81
N LEU A 3 -6.89 -4.42 6.48
CA LEU A 3 -6.60 -4.80 5.09
C LEU A 3 -7.28 -6.14 4.74
N PRO A 4 -7.65 -6.37 3.46
CA PRO A 4 -7.48 -5.48 2.31
C PRO A 4 -8.42 -4.26 2.34
N HIS A 5 -8.01 -3.16 1.71
CA HIS A 5 -8.75 -1.90 1.71
C HIS A 5 -8.64 -1.18 0.37
N ASP A 6 -9.76 -0.67 -0.11
CA ASP A 6 -9.86 0.20 -1.28
C ASP A 6 -10.51 1.51 -0.84
N TRP A 7 -9.74 2.60 -0.85
CA TRP A 7 -10.26 3.91 -0.41
C TRP A 7 -11.08 4.60 -1.50
N SER A 8 -10.93 4.21 -2.77
CA SER A 8 -11.55 4.93 -3.88
C SER A 8 -13.06 4.76 -3.90
N VAL A 9 -13.55 3.60 -3.45
CA VAL A 9 -14.98 3.28 -3.31
C VAL A 9 -15.69 4.06 -2.20
N GLU A 10 -14.94 4.74 -1.34
CA GLU A 10 -15.47 5.59 -0.27
C GLU A 10 -15.60 7.06 -0.72
N LEU A 11 -15.11 7.40 -1.92
CA LEU A 11 -15.16 8.75 -2.47
C LEU A 11 -16.45 8.97 -3.26
N ASP A 12 -16.85 10.24 -3.38
CA ASP A 12 -17.94 10.62 -4.27
C ASP A 12 -17.54 10.43 -5.74
N PHE A 13 -18.54 10.12 -6.57
CA PHE A 13 -18.35 10.09 -8.02
C PHE A 13 -17.98 11.48 -8.56
N ASP A 14 -17.00 11.51 -9.45
CA ASP A 14 -16.55 12.70 -10.17
C ASP A 14 -16.47 12.41 -11.67
N GLU A 15 -17.25 13.15 -12.47
CA GLU A 15 -17.25 13.04 -13.93
C GLU A 15 -15.84 13.28 -14.53
N LYS A 16 -15.00 14.07 -13.85
CA LYS A 16 -13.62 14.36 -14.27
C LYS A 16 -12.68 13.17 -14.10
N ALA A 17 -13.01 12.20 -13.22
CA ALA A 17 -12.21 10.98 -13.07
C ALA A 17 -12.30 10.08 -14.32
N GLY A 18 -13.36 10.24 -15.13
CA GLY A 18 -13.56 9.53 -16.39
C GLY A 18 -14.17 8.13 -16.21
N GLY A 19 -14.95 7.71 -17.21
CA GLY A 19 -15.72 6.47 -17.14
C GLY A 19 -14.90 5.18 -17.10
N ALA A 20 -13.65 5.21 -17.60
CA ALA A 20 -12.78 4.02 -17.64
C ALA A 20 -12.37 3.53 -16.24
N SER A 21 -12.39 4.39 -15.22
CA SER A 21 -12.18 4.03 -13.81
C SER A 21 -13.48 4.03 -13.00
N GLY A 22 -14.63 4.01 -13.66
CA GLY A 22 -15.94 4.01 -12.99
C GLY A 22 -16.30 5.35 -12.34
N TYR A 23 -15.76 6.47 -12.82
CA TYR A 23 -16.00 7.82 -12.28
C TYR A 23 -15.60 8.01 -10.81
N LEU A 24 -14.82 7.09 -10.23
CA LEU A 24 -14.26 7.26 -8.91
C LEU A 24 -12.84 7.83 -9.01
N PRO A 25 -12.52 8.91 -8.28
CA PRO A 25 -11.18 9.45 -8.25
C PRO A 25 -10.22 8.53 -7.49
N GLY A 26 -8.93 8.66 -7.81
CA GLY A 26 -7.84 8.03 -7.06
C GLY A 26 -7.15 9.02 -6.13
N GLY A 27 -5.83 9.15 -6.24
CA GLY A 27 -5.04 10.14 -5.51
C GLY A 27 -3.81 9.54 -4.84
N ILE A 28 -3.26 10.27 -3.85
CA ILE A 28 -2.14 9.83 -3.03
C ILE A 28 -2.68 9.41 -1.66
N GLY A 29 -2.62 8.10 -1.38
CA GLY A 29 -3.00 7.54 -0.08
C GLY A 29 -1.79 7.22 0.80
N TRP A 30 -1.94 7.37 2.11
CA TRP A 30 -0.93 7.00 3.11
C TRP A 30 -1.48 5.96 4.07
N TYR A 31 -0.77 4.84 4.19
CA TYR A 31 -1.02 3.82 5.23
C TYR A 31 0.13 3.82 6.22
N ARG A 32 -0.20 3.77 7.51
CA ARG A 32 0.77 3.71 8.60
C ARG A 32 0.38 2.61 9.58
N LYS A 33 1.34 1.78 9.93
CA LYS A 33 1.18 0.73 10.94
C LYS A 33 2.39 0.72 11.85
N SER A 34 2.15 0.77 13.15
CA SER A 34 3.16 0.53 14.17
C SER A 34 3.04 -0.92 14.64
N PHE A 35 4.18 -1.61 14.77
CA PHE A 35 4.25 -2.97 15.28
C PHE A 35 5.57 -3.16 16.02
N MET A 36 5.62 -4.17 16.89
CA MET A 36 6.83 -4.56 17.59
C MET A 36 7.34 -5.88 17.01
N ILE A 37 8.66 -5.99 16.84
CA ILE A 37 9.30 -7.27 16.51
C ILE A 37 9.62 -7.99 17.82
N PRO A 38 9.08 -9.21 18.04
CA PRO A 38 9.38 -9.97 19.25
C PRO A 38 10.87 -10.34 19.34
N ALA A 39 11.40 -10.44 20.56
CA ALA A 39 12.79 -10.81 20.80
C ALA A 39 13.19 -12.18 20.21
N SER A 40 12.22 -13.07 19.99
CA SER A 40 12.44 -14.38 19.33
C SER A 40 12.95 -14.26 17.89
N TYR A 41 12.74 -13.12 17.22
CA TYR A 41 13.22 -12.84 15.86
C TYR A 41 14.67 -12.33 15.84
N LYS A 42 15.37 -12.30 16.98
CA LYS A 42 16.77 -11.88 17.03
C LYS A 42 17.61 -12.72 16.06
N ASN A 43 18.43 -12.03 15.25
CA ASN A 43 19.28 -12.61 14.20
C ASN A 43 18.51 -13.33 13.07
N GLN A 44 17.21 -13.09 12.92
CA GLN A 44 16.43 -13.60 11.79
C GLN A 44 16.23 -12.51 10.74
N LYS A 45 16.04 -12.93 9.48
CA LYS A 45 15.55 -12.04 8.42
C LYS A 45 14.04 -11.88 8.57
N VAL A 46 13.57 -10.64 8.55
CA VAL A 46 12.15 -10.30 8.55
C VAL A 46 11.87 -9.51 7.29
N SER A 47 10.81 -9.87 6.57
CA SER A 47 10.40 -9.21 5.34
C SER A 47 8.96 -8.74 5.42
N LEU A 48 8.65 -7.66 4.72
CA LEU A 48 7.28 -7.21 4.47
C LEU A 48 6.83 -7.80 3.15
N VAL A 49 5.70 -8.51 3.16
CA VAL A 49 5.14 -9.15 1.96
C VAL A 49 3.81 -8.49 1.63
N PHE A 50 3.67 -8.07 0.38
CA PHE A 50 2.44 -7.48 -0.15
C PHE A 50 1.98 -8.30 -1.34
N ASP A 51 0.73 -8.75 -1.30
CA ASP A 51 0.15 -9.47 -2.43
C ASP A 51 -0.22 -8.54 -3.59
N GLY A 52 -0.56 -7.27 -3.27
CA GLY A 52 -0.75 -6.22 -4.25
C GLY A 52 -0.98 -4.85 -3.61
N ILE A 53 -0.48 -3.80 -4.25
CA ILE A 53 -0.77 -2.40 -3.89
C ILE A 53 -0.95 -1.61 -5.19
N TYR A 54 -2.17 -1.19 -5.49
CA TYR A 54 -2.46 -0.36 -6.64
C TYR A 54 -2.30 1.13 -6.27
N HIS A 55 -1.32 1.88 -6.79
CA HIS A 55 -0.17 1.53 -7.62
C HIS A 55 0.98 2.52 -7.32
N LYS A 56 2.20 2.29 -7.84
CA LYS A 56 3.40 3.14 -7.54
C LYS A 56 3.62 3.33 -6.03
N ALA A 57 3.68 2.22 -5.30
CA ALA A 57 3.84 2.24 -3.86
C ALA A 57 5.29 2.53 -3.47
N THR A 58 5.49 3.46 -2.53
CA THR A 58 6.78 3.68 -1.85
C THR A 58 6.66 3.23 -0.40
N ILE A 59 7.59 2.38 0.05
CA ILE A 59 7.57 1.81 1.39
C ILE A 59 8.66 2.46 2.25
N PHE A 60 8.24 2.98 3.39
CA PHE A 60 9.12 3.53 4.42
C PHE A 60 9.09 2.65 5.67
N LEU A 61 10.25 2.34 6.23
CA LEU A 61 10.41 1.69 7.52
C LEU A 61 11.29 2.55 8.41
N ASN A 62 10.77 2.93 9.58
CA ASN A 62 11.45 3.80 10.55
C ASN A 62 12.03 5.08 9.93
N GLY A 63 11.27 5.71 9.02
CA GLY A 63 11.65 6.95 8.35
C GLY A 63 12.58 6.81 7.15
N LYS A 64 13.03 5.59 6.81
CA LYS A 64 13.87 5.33 5.65
C LYS A 64 13.07 4.65 4.54
N GLU A 65 13.23 5.12 3.31
CA GLU A 65 12.71 4.43 2.12
C GLU A 65 13.44 3.09 1.94
N ILE A 66 12.70 1.99 1.82
CA ILE A 66 13.25 0.65 1.66
C ILE A 66 12.85 -0.02 0.35
N ALA A 67 11.74 0.40 -0.27
CA ALA A 67 11.28 -0.17 -1.53
C ALA A 67 10.39 0.79 -2.31
N TYR A 68 10.38 0.60 -3.63
CA TYR A 68 9.41 1.18 -4.55
C TYR A 68 8.88 0.09 -5.47
N HIS A 69 7.56 -0.04 -5.57
CA HIS A 69 6.89 -1.02 -6.42
C HIS A 69 5.92 -0.35 -7.38
N ARG A 70 6.22 -0.44 -8.68
CA ARG A 70 5.48 0.31 -9.71
C ARG A 70 4.11 -0.29 -10.00
N TYR A 71 4.02 -1.61 -10.12
CA TYR A 71 2.87 -2.28 -10.73
C TYR A 71 1.85 -2.70 -9.67
N GLY A 72 0.56 -2.47 -9.96
CA GLY A 72 -0.50 -2.61 -8.94
C GLY A 72 -1.01 -4.03 -8.70
N TYR A 73 -0.63 -4.97 -9.56
CA TYR A 73 -1.22 -6.31 -9.62
C TYR A 73 -0.22 -7.45 -9.40
N THR A 74 1.03 -7.12 -9.07
CA THR A 74 2.05 -8.14 -8.79
C THR A 74 2.46 -8.09 -7.32
N SER A 75 2.58 -9.26 -6.70
CA SER A 75 3.11 -9.40 -5.34
C SER A 75 4.58 -9.00 -5.29
N PHE A 76 5.03 -8.52 -4.14
CA PHE A 76 6.43 -8.20 -3.88
C PHE A 76 6.79 -8.31 -2.39
N GLU A 77 8.08 -8.43 -2.11
CA GLU A 77 8.62 -8.45 -0.74
C GLU A 77 9.82 -7.48 -0.59
N THR A 78 10.05 -6.98 0.61
CA THR A 78 11.20 -6.12 0.98
C THR A 78 11.71 -6.39 2.38
#